data_AF-A0A8T5J7U1-F1
#
_entry.id   AF-A0A8T5J7U1-F1
#
_cell.length_a   1.000
_cell.length_b   1.000
_cell.length_c   1.000
_cell.angle_alpha   90.00
_cell.angle_beta   90.00
_cell.angle_gamma   90.00
#
_symmetry.space_group_name_H-M   'P 1'
#
loop_
_entity.id
_entity.type
_entity.pdbx_description
1 polymer ?
#
loop_
_entity_poly.entity_id
_entity_poly.type
_entity_poly.pdbx_seq_one_letter_code
_entity_poly.pdbx_strand_id
1 'polypeptide(L)'
;MANEVIQNVSRTEKMTLDRKDADRKYGFDLYQGGAPKGSDIRILRIADHDIQACGGTHHDEPGRIGQIRIVRSNAVQDGVERLHIVAGDAAMRYARNQEDILRDAADVFQVPVEELPAKASRMFSEWKDQRKKIESLEAEIVRLRTSGGGQDIAEVDGVRVVIMEVDGDLKTMTKMLKELTLDSSKPTLAVLGSREGGGKLMVATTENSIASEKYNAVDILRGISSHIRGGGGGRPTFAQGGGSNPDGLPDALDAARQLIGV
;
A
#
# COMPACT_ATOMS: atom_id res chain seq x y z
N MET A 1 -2.45 29.94 -18.27
CA MET A 1 -3.76 30.64 -18.34
C MET A 1 -4.16 31.41 -17.07
N ALA A 2 -4.67 30.82 -15.98
CA ALA A 2 -5.22 31.62 -14.86
C ALA A 2 -4.25 32.69 -14.28
N ASN A 3 -2.97 32.33 -14.11
CA ASN A 3 -1.93 33.27 -13.67
C ASN A 3 -1.59 34.34 -14.73
N GLU A 4 -1.72 34.02 -16.02
CA GLU A 4 -1.53 35.02 -17.09
C GLU A 4 -2.69 36.01 -17.12
N VAL A 5 -3.93 35.55 -16.94
CA VAL A 5 -5.12 36.40 -16.90
C VAL A 5 -5.00 37.43 -15.78
N ILE A 6 -4.64 37.01 -14.56
CA ILE A 6 -4.50 37.96 -13.46
C ILE A 6 -3.33 38.93 -13.65
N GLN A 7 -2.30 38.57 -14.42
CA GLN A 7 -1.17 39.45 -14.73
C GLN A 7 -1.51 40.45 -15.84
N ASN A 8 -2.29 40.05 -16.83
CA ASN A 8 -2.54 40.84 -18.03
C ASN A 8 -3.81 41.70 -17.95
N VAL A 9 -4.79 41.31 -17.15
CA VAL A 9 -5.99 42.12 -16.95
C VAL A 9 -5.69 43.24 -15.98
N SER A 10 -5.71 44.48 -16.48
CA SER A 10 -5.42 45.67 -15.69
C SER A 10 -6.52 46.01 -14.69
N ARG A 11 -7.80 45.80 -15.05
CA ARG A 11 -8.93 46.17 -14.20
C ARG A 11 -10.17 45.31 -14.43
N THR A 12 -10.89 44.99 -13.37
CA THR A 12 -12.25 44.41 -13.43
C THR A 12 -13.30 45.50 -13.59
N GLU A 13 -14.33 45.22 -14.37
CA GLU A 13 -15.52 46.08 -14.48
C GLU A 13 -16.60 45.58 -13.53
N LYS A 14 -17.24 46.50 -12.81
CA LYS A 14 -18.34 46.22 -11.88
C LYS A 14 -19.51 47.10 -12.27
N MET A 15 -20.67 46.52 -12.55
CA MET A 15 -21.86 47.25 -12.98
C MET A 15 -23.12 46.64 -12.38
N THR A 16 -24.21 47.41 -12.37
CA THR A 16 -25.53 46.95 -11.95
C THR A 16 -26.49 47.18 -13.09
N LEU A 17 -27.27 46.15 -13.45
CA LEU A 17 -28.31 46.21 -14.48
C LEU A 17 -29.61 45.62 -13.93
N ASP A 18 -30.75 46.06 -14.46
CA ASP A 18 -31.99 45.30 -14.30
C ASP A 18 -31.83 43.92 -14.94
N ARG A 19 -32.42 42.89 -14.32
CA ARG A 19 -32.32 41.50 -14.74
C ARG A 19 -32.70 41.30 -16.19
N LYS A 20 -33.76 41.95 -16.66
CA LYS A 20 -34.21 41.79 -18.06
C LYS A 20 -33.15 42.30 -19.03
N ASP A 21 -32.47 43.38 -18.68
CA ASP A 21 -31.39 43.94 -19.49
C ASP A 21 -30.12 43.07 -19.43
N ALA A 22 -29.78 42.54 -18.26
CA ALA A 22 -28.66 41.62 -18.08
C ALA A 22 -28.86 40.33 -18.89
N ASP A 23 -30.03 39.69 -18.78
CA ASP A 23 -30.40 38.48 -19.50
C ASP A 23 -30.34 38.68 -21.02
N ARG A 24 -30.90 39.80 -21.50
CA ARG A 24 -30.89 40.16 -22.92
C ARG A 24 -29.48 40.41 -23.45
N LYS A 25 -28.59 40.99 -22.65
CA LYS A 25 -27.26 41.41 -23.10
C LYS A 25 -26.21 40.30 -22.99
N TYR A 26 -26.29 39.47 -21.95
CA TYR A 26 -25.22 38.52 -21.60
C TYR A 26 -25.69 37.06 -21.54
N GLY A 27 -26.99 36.80 -21.66
CA GLY A 27 -27.54 35.45 -21.60
C GLY A 27 -27.44 34.81 -20.22
N PHE A 28 -27.68 33.49 -20.17
CA PHE A 28 -27.80 32.73 -18.92
C PHE A 28 -26.48 32.28 -18.31
N ASP A 29 -25.37 32.35 -19.06
CA ASP A 29 -24.03 32.03 -18.54
C ASP A 29 -23.63 32.96 -17.37
N LEU A 30 -24.28 34.12 -17.26
CA LEU A 30 -24.16 35.04 -16.13
C LEU A 30 -24.43 34.36 -14.77
N TYR A 31 -25.18 33.25 -14.73
CA TYR A 31 -25.68 32.61 -13.51
C TYR A 31 -24.92 31.34 -13.10
N GLN A 32 -23.69 31.13 -13.56
CA GLN A 32 -22.84 30.02 -13.13
C GLN A 32 -22.64 29.94 -11.60
N GLY A 33 -22.73 31.09 -10.91
CA GLY A 33 -22.61 31.18 -9.44
C GLY A 33 -23.93 31.03 -8.69
N GLY A 34 -25.01 30.72 -9.41
CA GLY A 34 -26.39 30.77 -8.92
C GLY A 34 -27.10 32.07 -9.27
N ALA A 35 -28.40 31.99 -9.54
CA ALA A 35 -29.22 33.14 -9.90
C ALA A 35 -29.54 34.03 -8.67
N PRO A 36 -29.21 35.33 -8.69
CA PRO A 36 -29.63 36.26 -7.65
C PRO A 36 -31.15 36.33 -7.51
N LYS A 37 -31.69 36.85 -6.39
CA LYS A 37 -33.14 36.96 -6.16
C LYS A 37 -33.75 38.33 -6.52
N GLY A 38 -32.95 39.39 -6.61
CA GLY A 38 -33.42 40.76 -6.87
C GLY A 38 -33.58 41.12 -8.35
N SER A 39 -34.35 42.17 -8.64
CA SER A 39 -34.46 42.73 -10.00
C SER A 39 -33.14 43.34 -10.48
N ASP A 40 -32.38 43.96 -9.58
CA ASP A 40 -31.07 44.50 -9.90
C ASP A 40 -29.97 43.45 -9.72
N ILE A 41 -29.18 43.23 -10.76
CA ILE A 41 -28.11 42.25 -10.83
C ILE A 41 -26.77 42.97 -10.83
N ARG A 42 -25.94 42.71 -9.82
CA ARG A 42 -24.54 43.13 -9.81
C ARG A 42 -23.71 42.17 -10.65
N ILE A 43 -23.06 42.71 -11.66
CA ILE A 43 -22.23 41.99 -12.62
C ILE A 43 -20.77 42.36 -12.39
N LEU A 44 -19.93 41.33 -12.32
CA LEU A 44 -18.48 41.45 -12.42
C LEU A 44 -18.06 40.97 -13.80
N ARG A 45 -17.18 41.73 -14.46
CA ARG A 45 -16.55 41.33 -15.70
C ARG A 45 -15.04 41.41 -15.57
N ILE A 46 -14.38 40.33 -15.99
CA ILE A 46 -12.92 40.19 -16.02
C ILE A 46 -12.51 40.19 -17.49
N ALA A 47 -12.32 41.40 -18.03
CA ALA A 47 -12.01 41.64 -19.45
C ALA A 47 -12.94 40.85 -20.40
N ASP A 48 -12.37 40.13 -21.35
CA ASP A 48 -13.02 39.20 -22.28
C ASP A 48 -13.03 37.75 -21.78
N HIS A 49 -12.43 37.47 -20.61
CA HIS A 49 -12.29 36.11 -20.08
C HIS A 49 -13.55 35.60 -19.40
N ASP A 50 -14.22 36.43 -18.60
CA ASP A 50 -15.38 36.00 -17.83
C ASP A 50 -16.32 37.16 -17.48
N ILE A 51 -17.62 36.85 -17.39
CA ILE A 51 -18.67 37.76 -16.92
C ILE A 51 -19.69 36.99 -16.10
N GLN A 52 -19.93 37.43 -14.87
CA GLN A 52 -20.77 36.70 -13.92
C GLN A 52 -21.58 37.64 -13.03
N ALA A 53 -22.80 37.25 -12.69
CA ALA A 53 -23.57 37.84 -11.61
C ALA A 53 -22.94 37.42 -10.26
N CYS A 54 -22.23 38.34 -9.60
CA CYS A 54 -21.58 38.06 -8.33
C CYS A 54 -21.78 39.22 -7.34
N GLY A 55 -22.28 38.89 -6.15
CA GLY A 55 -22.44 39.82 -5.03
C GLY A 55 -21.20 39.95 -4.14
N GLY A 56 -20.14 39.19 -4.41
CA GLY A 56 -18.95 39.12 -3.56
C GLY A 56 -18.00 40.32 -3.66
N THR A 57 -17.00 40.33 -2.78
CA THR A 57 -15.88 41.28 -2.81
C THR A 57 -14.86 40.87 -3.87
N HIS A 58 -14.40 41.81 -4.68
CA HIS A 58 -13.41 41.57 -5.73
C HIS A 58 -12.36 42.67 -5.77
N HIS A 59 -11.12 42.30 -6.03
CA HIS A 59 -10.07 43.27 -6.37
C HIS A 59 -10.45 44.05 -7.62
N ASP A 60 -10.13 45.35 -7.64
CA ASP A 60 -10.24 46.14 -8.86
C ASP A 60 -9.18 45.74 -9.88
N GLU A 61 -7.98 45.40 -9.41
CA GLU A 61 -6.83 44.97 -10.20
C GLU A 61 -6.58 43.47 -9.92
N PRO A 62 -6.89 42.56 -10.86
CA PRO A 62 -6.66 41.12 -10.70
C PRO A 62 -5.23 40.76 -10.30
N GLY A 63 -4.23 41.54 -10.73
CA GLY A 63 -2.83 41.33 -10.37
C GLY A 63 -2.55 41.33 -8.86
N ARG A 64 -3.42 41.95 -8.05
CA ARG A 64 -3.31 41.91 -6.58
C ARG A 64 -3.60 40.54 -5.97
N ILE A 65 -4.22 39.63 -6.72
CA ILE A 65 -4.37 38.23 -6.32
C ILE A 65 -3.00 37.54 -6.26
N GLY A 66 -2.02 38.00 -7.06
CA GLY A 66 -0.65 37.50 -7.08
C GLY A 66 -0.54 36.19 -7.86
N GLN A 67 -0.71 35.07 -7.17
CA GLN A 67 -0.60 33.73 -7.76
C GLN A 67 -1.81 32.89 -7.39
N ILE A 68 -2.29 32.10 -8.35
CA ILE A 68 -3.31 31.06 -8.18
C ILE A 68 -2.64 29.70 -8.39
N ARG A 69 -2.90 28.75 -7.49
CA ARG A 69 -2.40 27.37 -7.58
C ARG A 69 -3.52 26.38 -7.36
N ILE A 70 -3.61 25.40 -8.25
CA ILE A 70 -4.39 24.19 -8.03
C ILE A 70 -3.55 23.28 -7.14
N VAL A 71 -4.07 22.94 -5.97
CA VAL A 71 -3.37 22.09 -4.99
C VAL A 71 -3.90 20.67 -4.95
N ARG A 72 -5.12 20.48 -5.45
CA ARG A 72 -5.74 19.16 -5.58
C ARG A 72 -6.79 19.21 -6.66
N SER A 73 -6.93 18.10 -7.38
CA SER A 73 -8.09 17.83 -8.21
C SER A 73 -8.64 16.44 -7.89
N ASN A 74 -9.96 16.35 -7.74
CA ASN A 74 -10.65 15.08 -7.54
C ASN A 74 -11.90 15.00 -8.42
N ALA A 75 -12.11 13.87 -9.10
CA ALA A 75 -13.40 13.55 -9.70
C ALA A 75 -14.44 13.31 -8.60
N VAL A 76 -15.59 13.98 -8.68
CA VAL A 76 -16.71 13.82 -7.74
C VAL A 76 -17.72 12.81 -8.28
N GLN A 77 -18.00 12.90 -9.57
CA GLN A 77 -18.86 12.00 -10.36
C GLN A 77 -18.53 12.19 -11.84
N ASP A 78 -19.10 11.36 -12.71
CA ASP A 78 -18.88 11.45 -14.16
C ASP A 78 -19.21 12.86 -14.67
N GLY A 79 -18.23 13.48 -15.35
CA GLY A 79 -18.33 14.84 -15.88
C GLY A 79 -18.21 15.97 -14.86
N VAL A 80 -17.94 15.68 -13.57
CA VAL A 80 -17.76 16.72 -12.53
C VAL A 80 -16.46 16.55 -11.78
N GLU A 81 -15.62 17.59 -11.84
CA GLU A 81 -14.33 17.66 -11.19
C GLU A 81 -14.29 18.80 -10.16
N ARG A 82 -13.73 18.51 -8.99
CA ARG A 82 -13.53 19.50 -7.93
C ARG A 82 -12.06 19.91 -7.87
N LEU A 83 -11.82 21.17 -8.17
CA LEU A 83 -10.52 21.81 -8.01
C LEU A 83 -10.41 22.46 -6.63
N HIS A 84 -9.36 22.14 -5.89
CA HIS A 84 -8.97 22.89 -4.70
C HIS A 84 -7.91 23.89 -5.10
N ILE A 85 -8.21 25.16 -4.87
CA ILE A 85 -7.40 26.28 -5.35
C ILE A 85 -7.04 27.16 -4.16
N VAL A 86 -5.78 27.58 -4.11
CA VAL A 86 -5.30 28.62 -3.19
C VAL A 86 -4.76 29.79 -3.99
N ALA A 87 -4.86 30.98 -3.43
CA ALA A 87 -4.38 32.20 -4.07
C ALA A 87 -3.63 33.12 -3.10
N GLY A 88 -2.83 34.03 -3.65
CA GLY A 88 -2.07 35.03 -2.90
C GLY A 88 -1.14 34.40 -1.86
N ASP A 89 -1.18 34.92 -0.64
CA ASP A 89 -0.33 34.46 0.46
C ASP A 89 -0.57 32.99 0.83
N ALA A 90 -1.80 32.47 0.65
CA ALA A 90 -2.06 31.04 0.83
C ALA A 90 -1.33 30.18 -0.21
N ALA A 91 -1.22 30.65 -1.46
CA ALA A 91 -0.44 29.97 -2.50
C ALA A 91 1.07 29.98 -2.20
N MET A 92 1.58 31.09 -1.67
CA MET A 92 2.98 31.21 -1.24
C MET A 92 3.31 30.30 -0.06
N ARG A 93 2.46 30.26 0.98
CA ARG A 93 2.62 29.32 2.10
C ARG A 93 2.57 27.87 1.64
N TYR A 94 1.65 27.54 0.74
CA TYR A 94 1.59 26.20 0.16
C TYR A 94 2.88 25.85 -0.58
N ALA A 95 3.44 26.78 -1.37
CA ALA A 95 4.71 26.61 -2.07
C ALA A 95 5.84 26.22 -1.12
N ARG A 96 6.03 27.02 -0.07
CA ARG A 96 7.10 26.83 0.92
C ARG A 96 6.96 25.49 1.63
N ASN A 97 5.74 25.13 2.05
CA ASN A 97 5.52 23.83 2.66
C ASN A 97 5.84 22.66 1.72
N GLN A 98 5.60 22.79 0.41
CA GLN A 98 6.01 21.75 -0.55
C GLN A 98 7.54 21.69 -0.70
N GLU A 99 8.22 22.84 -0.70
CA GLU A 99 9.69 22.90 -0.72
C GLU A 99 10.30 22.27 0.54
N ASP A 100 9.74 22.55 1.71
CA ASP A 100 10.19 21.98 2.99
C ASP A 100 10.06 20.45 2.98
N ILE A 101 8.90 19.91 2.54
CA ILE A 101 8.70 18.46 2.39
C ILE A 101 9.74 17.84 1.45
N LEU A 102 10.05 18.50 0.32
CA LEU A 102 11.04 18.01 -0.64
C LEU A 102 12.46 18.02 -0.07
N ARG A 103 12.83 19.07 0.67
CA ARG A 103 14.14 19.18 1.33
C ARG A 103 14.30 18.14 2.43
N ASP A 104 13.31 18.01 3.31
CA ASP A 104 13.32 17.02 4.38
C ASP A 104 13.47 15.60 3.80
N ALA A 105 12.76 15.29 2.71
CA ALA A 105 12.90 14.01 2.03
C ALA A 105 14.29 13.83 1.39
N ALA A 106 14.83 14.86 0.74
CA ALA A 106 16.15 14.83 0.12
C ALA A 106 17.27 14.62 1.16
N ASP A 107 17.14 15.24 2.33
CA ASP A 107 18.07 15.11 3.45
C ASP A 107 18.09 13.68 4.01
N VAL A 108 16.94 12.98 4.09
CA VAL A 108 16.92 11.55 4.48
C VAL A 108 17.77 10.70 3.55
N PHE A 109 17.74 10.99 2.25
CA PHE A 109 18.54 10.28 1.25
C PHE A 109 19.95 10.84 1.05
N GLN A 110 20.27 11.97 1.70
CA GLN A 110 21.53 12.70 1.58
C GLN A 110 21.88 13.02 0.12
N VAL A 111 20.91 13.53 -0.65
CA VAL A 111 21.08 13.93 -2.05
C VAL A 111 20.43 15.29 -2.32
N PRO A 112 20.80 16.00 -3.40
CA PRO A 112 20.06 17.16 -3.87
C PRO A 112 18.60 16.83 -4.19
N VAL A 113 17.70 17.82 -4.08
CA VAL A 113 16.25 17.65 -4.34
C VAL A 113 15.99 17.18 -5.77
N GLU A 114 16.82 17.61 -6.72
CA GLU A 114 16.74 17.24 -8.13
C GLU A 114 17.05 15.75 -8.36
N GLU A 115 17.89 15.16 -7.51
CA GLU A 115 18.28 13.74 -7.59
C GLU A 115 17.36 12.82 -6.76
N LEU A 116 16.54 13.39 -5.87
CA LEU A 116 15.64 12.65 -4.98
C LEU A 116 14.78 11.61 -5.74
N PRO A 117 14.11 11.92 -6.86
CA PRO A 117 13.28 10.93 -7.56
C PRO A 117 14.07 9.72 -8.07
N ALA A 118 15.27 9.96 -8.61
CA ALA A 118 16.15 8.91 -9.11
C ALA A 118 16.71 8.06 -7.95
N LYS A 119 17.17 8.71 -6.88
CA LYS A 119 17.68 8.05 -5.67
C LYS A 119 16.60 7.20 -5.00
N ALA A 120 15.40 7.73 -4.84
CA ALA A 120 14.26 7.01 -4.25
C ALA A 120 13.89 5.77 -5.09
N SER A 121 13.83 5.91 -6.42
CA SER A 121 13.53 4.79 -7.33
C SER A 121 14.60 3.70 -7.26
N ARG A 122 15.89 4.07 -7.28
CA ARG A 122 17.01 3.13 -7.13
C ARG A 122 16.96 2.41 -5.78
N MET A 123 16.84 3.15 -4.68
CA MET A 123 16.77 2.59 -3.33
C MET A 123 15.61 1.60 -3.19
N PHE A 124 14.45 1.91 -3.77
CA PHE A 124 13.30 1.01 -3.73
C PHE A 124 13.53 -0.28 -4.54
N SER A 125 14.22 -0.19 -5.68
CA SER A 125 14.62 -1.37 -6.44
C SER A 125 15.63 -2.22 -5.67
N GLU A 126 16.69 -1.60 -5.15
CA GLU A 126 17.72 -2.28 -4.35
C GLU A 126 17.11 -2.95 -3.12
N TRP A 127 16.20 -2.28 -2.41
CA TRP A 127 15.46 -2.85 -1.28
C TRP A 127 14.65 -4.09 -1.69
N LYS A 128 13.96 -4.07 -2.83
CA LYS A 128 13.23 -5.24 -3.34
C LYS A 128 14.18 -6.40 -3.67
N ASP A 129 15.32 -6.11 -4.28
CA ASP A 129 16.28 -7.13 -4.69
C ASP A 129 17.01 -7.73 -3.49
N GLN A 130 17.39 -6.91 -2.51
CA GLN A 130 17.90 -7.36 -1.22
C GLN A 130 16.89 -8.25 -0.50
N ARG A 131 15.61 -7.84 -0.45
CA ARG A 131 14.55 -8.67 0.13
C ARG A 131 14.44 -10.03 -0.56
N LYS A 132 14.45 -10.07 -1.90
CA LYS A 132 14.44 -11.35 -2.65
C LYS A 132 15.68 -12.19 -2.36
N LYS A 133 16.85 -11.55 -2.22
CA LYS A 133 18.10 -12.27 -1.91
C LYS A 133 18.06 -12.86 -0.50
N ILE A 134 17.54 -12.14 0.49
CA ILE A 134 17.32 -12.65 1.85
C ILE A 134 16.39 -13.87 1.80
N GLU A 135 15.22 -13.74 1.15
CA GLU A 135 14.27 -14.86 1.01
C GLU A 135 14.92 -16.10 0.32
N SER A 136 15.83 -15.88 -0.63
CA SER A 136 16.57 -16.96 -1.31
C SER A 136 17.64 -17.61 -0.41
N LEU A 137 18.36 -16.81 0.39
CA LEU A 137 19.39 -17.30 1.30
C LEU A 137 18.77 -18.07 2.46
N GLU A 138 17.63 -17.61 2.98
CA GLU A 138 16.86 -18.32 4.00
C GLU A 138 16.41 -19.70 3.51
N ALA A 139 15.90 -19.80 2.27
CA ALA A 139 15.56 -21.08 1.67
C ALA A 139 16.79 -22.00 1.49
N GLU A 140 17.96 -21.42 1.15
CA GLU A 140 19.21 -22.18 1.03
C GLU A 140 19.71 -22.70 2.37
N ILE A 141 19.63 -21.89 3.43
CA ILE A 141 19.98 -22.31 4.81
C ILE A 141 19.10 -23.49 5.24
N VAL A 142 17.79 -23.43 4.97
CA VAL A 142 16.87 -24.54 5.27
C VAL A 142 17.24 -25.81 4.50
N ARG A 143 17.57 -25.71 3.20
CA ARG A 143 18.06 -26.87 2.44
C ARG A 143 19.33 -27.47 3.04
N LEU A 144 20.32 -26.65 3.39
CA LEU A 144 21.58 -27.11 3.94
C LEU A 144 21.43 -27.76 5.33
N ARG A 145 20.61 -27.16 6.22
CA ARG A 145 20.28 -27.75 7.53
C ARG A 145 19.64 -29.12 7.38
N THR A 146 18.81 -29.28 6.34
CA THR A 146 18.02 -30.48 6.14
C THR A 146 18.70 -31.53 5.22
N SER A 147 19.90 -31.24 4.67
CA SER A 147 20.70 -32.20 3.89
C SER A 147 21.77 -32.93 4.71
N GLY A 148 22.16 -32.38 5.87
CA GLY A 148 23.31 -32.84 6.66
C GLY A 148 23.02 -33.85 7.79
N GLY A 149 21.78 -34.35 7.94
CA GLY A 149 21.45 -35.35 8.97
C GLY A 149 21.47 -34.82 10.42
N GLY A 150 20.90 -33.64 10.67
CA GLY A 150 20.76 -33.06 12.02
C GLY A 150 19.55 -33.56 12.82
N GLN A 151 19.39 -33.05 14.05
CA GLN A 151 18.29 -33.40 14.97
C GLN A 151 16.89 -33.04 14.43
N ASP A 152 16.82 -32.16 13.42
CA ASP A 152 15.59 -31.73 12.78
C ASP A 152 15.07 -32.70 11.71
N ILE A 153 15.84 -33.74 11.38
CA ILE A 153 15.54 -34.69 10.30
C ILE A 153 15.44 -36.11 10.87
N ALA A 154 14.38 -36.82 10.49
CA ALA A 154 14.24 -38.25 10.71
C ALA A 154 13.77 -38.94 9.41
N GLU A 155 13.91 -40.26 9.35
CA GLU A 155 13.37 -41.07 8.27
C GLU A 155 12.44 -42.14 8.86
N VAL A 156 11.19 -42.17 8.41
CA VAL A 156 10.16 -43.10 8.89
C VAL A 156 9.48 -43.77 7.70
N ASP A 157 9.68 -45.08 7.57
CA ASP A 157 9.11 -45.90 6.49
C ASP A 157 9.35 -45.30 5.08
N GLY A 158 10.58 -44.84 4.81
CA GLY A 158 10.96 -44.24 3.54
C GLY A 158 10.47 -42.80 3.31
N VAL A 159 9.81 -42.19 4.30
CA VAL A 159 9.45 -40.76 4.28
C VAL A 159 10.47 -39.96 5.10
N ARG A 160 11.05 -38.94 4.48
CA ARG A 160 11.88 -37.95 5.16
C ARG A 160 10.99 -37.00 5.97
N VAL A 161 11.20 -36.94 7.27
CA VAL A 161 10.48 -36.07 8.20
C VAL A 161 11.39 -34.92 8.58
N VAL A 162 10.91 -33.68 8.42
CA VAL A 162 11.62 -32.45 8.80
C VAL A 162 10.75 -31.69 9.79
N ILE A 163 11.24 -31.48 11.02
CA ILE A 163 10.51 -30.75 12.07
C ILE A 163 11.46 -29.73 12.69
N MET A 164 11.21 -28.45 12.47
CA MET A 164 12.11 -27.39 12.96
C MET A 164 11.44 -26.03 13.17
N GLU A 165 12.05 -25.25 14.06
CA GLU A 165 11.77 -23.82 14.20
C GLU A 165 12.55 -23.03 13.14
N VAL A 166 11.87 -22.06 12.52
CA VAL A 166 12.41 -21.16 11.49
C VAL A 166 11.99 -19.73 11.78
N ASP A 167 12.79 -18.79 11.31
CA ASP A 167 12.43 -17.38 11.31
C ASP A 167 11.57 -17.01 10.09
N GLY A 168 10.68 -16.04 10.27
CA GLY A 168 9.95 -15.41 9.17
C GLY A 168 8.43 -15.55 9.22
N ASP A 169 7.79 -14.85 8.29
CA ASP A 169 6.34 -14.81 8.15
C ASP A 169 5.78 -16.03 7.40
N LEU A 170 4.45 -16.11 7.28
CA LEU A 170 3.79 -17.20 6.56
C LEU A 170 4.26 -17.31 5.10
N LYS A 171 4.61 -16.19 4.47
CA LYS A 171 5.07 -16.17 3.07
C LYS A 171 6.46 -16.79 2.96
N THR A 172 7.38 -16.45 3.86
CA THR A 172 8.72 -17.05 3.93
C THR A 172 8.63 -18.53 4.25
N MET A 173 7.88 -18.92 5.28
CA MET A 173 7.66 -20.33 5.65
C MET A 173 7.05 -21.15 4.50
N THR A 174 6.10 -20.59 3.76
CA THR A 174 5.50 -21.26 2.58
C THR A 174 6.56 -21.59 1.53
N LYS A 175 7.52 -20.69 1.29
CA LYS A 175 8.60 -20.94 0.33
C LYS A 175 9.54 -22.03 0.81
N MET A 176 9.91 -22.00 2.10
CA MET A 176 10.75 -23.05 2.71
C MET A 176 10.10 -24.42 2.64
N LEU A 177 8.81 -24.54 2.99
CA LEU A 177 8.07 -25.80 2.87
C LEU A 177 8.05 -26.31 1.44
N LYS A 178 7.70 -25.44 0.47
CA LYS A 178 7.68 -25.82 -0.94
C LYS A 178 9.02 -26.36 -1.41
N GLU A 179 10.11 -25.74 -0.99
CA GLU A 179 11.46 -26.19 -1.31
C GLU A 179 11.76 -27.58 -0.72
N LEU A 180 11.39 -27.79 0.54
CA LEU A 180 11.59 -29.09 1.23
C LEU A 180 10.78 -30.22 0.61
N THR A 181 9.60 -29.91 0.06
CA THR A 181 8.66 -30.89 -0.50
C THR A 181 8.67 -30.93 -2.03
N LEU A 182 9.63 -30.28 -2.70
CA LEU A 182 9.69 -30.18 -4.16
C LEU A 182 10.19 -31.47 -4.83
N ASP A 183 11.16 -32.14 -4.21
CA ASP A 183 11.84 -33.30 -4.78
C ASP A 183 11.01 -34.58 -4.58
N SER A 184 10.36 -35.05 -5.63
CA SER A 184 9.58 -36.29 -5.62
C SER A 184 10.43 -37.55 -5.39
N SER A 185 11.74 -37.51 -5.65
CA SER A 185 12.65 -38.63 -5.33
C SER A 185 12.93 -38.75 -3.84
N LYS A 186 12.58 -37.73 -3.06
CA LYS A 186 12.68 -37.68 -1.59
C LYS A 186 11.31 -37.32 -0.99
N PRO A 187 10.37 -38.27 -0.92
CA PRO A 187 9.08 -38.05 -0.26
C PRO A 187 9.28 -37.46 1.13
N THR A 188 8.81 -36.23 1.33
CA THR A 188 9.10 -35.44 2.54
C THR A 188 7.80 -35.01 3.22
N LEU A 189 7.73 -35.16 4.54
CA LEU A 189 6.80 -34.47 5.44
C LEU A 189 7.59 -33.38 6.16
N ALA A 190 7.16 -32.12 6.04
CA ALA A 190 7.79 -31.00 6.68
C ALA A 190 6.81 -30.26 7.61
N VAL A 191 7.24 -30.02 8.86
CA VAL A 191 6.54 -29.23 9.88
C VAL A 191 7.46 -28.08 10.28
N LEU A 192 7.06 -26.85 9.95
CA LEU A 192 7.81 -25.65 10.30
C LEU A 192 7.03 -24.81 11.30
N GLY A 193 7.73 -24.23 12.26
CA GLY A 193 7.19 -23.30 13.25
C GLY A 193 7.94 -21.97 13.27
N SER A 194 7.23 -20.86 13.52
CA SER A 194 7.83 -19.54 13.69
C SER A 194 7.18 -18.81 14.87
N ARG A 195 7.98 -18.09 15.66
CA ARG A 195 7.48 -17.26 16.78
C ARG A 195 6.88 -15.93 16.30
N GLU A 196 7.08 -15.56 15.05
CA GLU A 196 6.70 -14.26 14.53
C GLU A 196 5.17 -14.06 14.51
N GLY A 197 4.69 -12.91 14.99
CA GLY A 197 3.28 -12.56 14.92
C GLY A 197 2.35 -13.37 15.83
N GLY A 198 2.85 -13.89 16.96
CA GLY A 198 2.07 -14.62 17.96
C GLY A 198 2.18 -16.15 17.88
N GLY A 199 2.98 -16.67 16.96
CA GLY A 199 3.15 -18.10 16.72
C GLY A 199 2.47 -18.54 15.43
N LYS A 200 3.23 -19.21 14.56
CA LYS A 200 2.78 -19.73 13.25
C LYS A 200 3.26 -21.16 13.11
N LEU A 201 2.41 -22.01 12.52
CA LEU A 201 2.70 -23.40 12.23
C LEU A 201 2.29 -23.73 10.81
N MET A 202 3.11 -24.49 10.11
CA MET A 202 2.79 -24.95 8.78
C MET A 202 3.27 -26.39 8.58
N VAL A 203 2.46 -27.17 7.86
CA VAL A 203 2.72 -28.57 7.56
C VAL A 203 2.54 -28.79 6.06
N ALA A 204 3.48 -29.47 5.41
CA ALA A 204 3.34 -29.87 4.01
C ALA A 204 3.93 -31.25 3.75
N THR A 205 3.39 -31.93 2.74
CA THR A 205 3.92 -33.19 2.23
C THR A 205 4.29 -33.04 0.75
N THR A 206 5.29 -33.78 0.28
CA THR A 206 5.52 -33.98 -1.16
C THR A 206 4.26 -34.58 -1.79
N GLU A 207 3.64 -33.86 -2.73
CA GLU A 207 2.40 -34.30 -3.38
C GLU A 207 2.63 -35.54 -4.26
N ASN A 208 1.61 -36.39 -4.40
CA ASN A 208 1.65 -37.62 -5.20
C ASN A 208 2.81 -38.56 -4.81
N SER A 209 3.08 -38.67 -3.51
CA SER A 209 4.11 -39.54 -2.95
C SER A 209 3.61 -40.31 -1.74
N ILE A 210 4.39 -41.31 -1.29
CA ILE A 210 4.13 -42.05 -0.05
C ILE A 210 3.96 -41.13 1.17
N ALA A 211 4.58 -39.93 1.17
CA ALA A 211 4.39 -38.95 2.23
C ALA A 211 2.96 -38.41 2.26
N SER A 212 2.40 -38.06 1.11
CA SER A 212 1.01 -37.58 0.98
C SER A 212 -0.05 -38.68 1.14
N GLU A 213 0.32 -39.95 0.94
CA GLU A 213 -0.57 -41.09 1.19
C GLU A 213 -0.63 -41.45 2.68
N LYS A 214 0.51 -41.33 3.38
CA LYS A 214 0.64 -41.72 4.78
C LYS A 214 0.23 -40.61 5.77
N TYR A 215 0.48 -39.35 5.42
CA TYR A 215 0.29 -38.23 6.34
C TYR A 215 -0.73 -37.22 5.81
N ASN A 216 -1.57 -36.71 6.73
CA ASN A 216 -2.50 -35.62 6.46
C ASN A 216 -2.04 -34.34 7.18
N ALA A 217 -1.64 -33.33 6.42
CA ALA A 217 -1.14 -32.07 6.95
C ALA A 217 -2.16 -31.34 7.84
N VAL A 218 -3.46 -31.45 7.54
CA VAL A 218 -4.53 -30.82 8.33
C VAL A 218 -4.66 -31.47 9.70
N ASP A 219 -4.57 -32.80 9.75
CA ASP A 219 -4.71 -33.55 11.00
C ASP A 219 -3.50 -33.33 11.92
N ILE A 220 -2.29 -33.31 11.33
CA ILE A 220 -1.07 -32.96 12.06
C ILE A 220 -1.17 -31.55 12.62
N LEU A 221 -1.55 -30.55 11.80
CA LEU A 221 -1.69 -29.16 12.24
C LEU A 221 -2.70 -29.03 13.39
N ARG A 222 -3.85 -29.72 13.31
CA ARG A 222 -4.85 -29.73 14.38
C ARG A 222 -4.30 -30.32 15.68
N GLY A 223 -3.45 -31.34 15.60
CA GLY A 223 -2.80 -31.95 16.75
C GLY A 223 -1.82 -31.02 17.48
N ILE A 224 -1.23 -30.05 16.78
CA ILE A 224 -0.14 -29.21 17.33
C ILE A 224 -0.53 -27.74 17.59
N SER A 225 -1.57 -27.24 16.91
CA SER A 225 -1.93 -25.81 16.94
C SER A 225 -2.46 -25.29 18.28
N SER A 226 -2.98 -26.17 19.13
CA SER A 226 -3.48 -25.80 20.47
C SER A 226 -2.36 -25.27 21.39
N HIS A 227 -1.13 -25.76 21.24
CA HIS A 227 0.03 -25.34 22.03
C HIS A 227 0.36 -23.85 21.85
N ILE A 228 0.17 -23.33 20.62
CA ILE A 228 0.33 -21.90 20.33
C ILE A 228 -0.96 -21.09 20.56
N ARG A 229 -1.96 -21.67 21.24
CA ARG A 229 -3.32 -21.08 21.40
C ARG A 229 -3.90 -20.62 20.06
N GLY A 230 -3.77 -21.47 19.07
CA GLY A 230 -4.08 -21.16 17.69
C GLY A 230 -5.04 -22.15 17.05
N GLY A 231 -5.25 -21.91 15.76
CA GLY A 231 -6.02 -22.79 14.90
C GLY A 231 -5.58 -22.58 13.45
N GLY A 232 -6.11 -23.41 12.56
CA GLY A 232 -5.73 -23.34 11.16
C GLY A 232 -6.46 -24.35 10.30
N GLY A 233 -6.03 -24.42 9.05
CA GLY A 233 -6.64 -25.29 8.05
C GLY A 233 -5.83 -25.34 6.77
N GLY A 234 -6.37 -26.05 5.80
CA GLY A 234 -5.74 -26.25 4.50
C GLY A 234 -6.30 -27.48 3.81
N ARG A 235 -5.46 -28.14 3.04
CA ARG A 235 -5.75 -29.36 2.29
C ARG A 235 -4.85 -30.50 2.78
N PRO A 236 -5.13 -31.78 2.45
CA PRO A 236 -4.36 -32.91 2.97
C PRO A 236 -2.84 -32.82 2.77
N THR A 237 -2.38 -32.18 1.70
CA THR A 237 -0.93 -32.02 1.41
C THR A 237 -0.30 -30.75 1.98
N PHE A 238 -1.10 -29.80 2.48
CA PHE A 238 -0.63 -28.51 2.97
C PHE A 238 -1.61 -27.86 3.94
N ALA A 239 -1.15 -27.50 5.14
CA ALA A 239 -1.95 -26.80 6.13
C ALA A 239 -1.14 -25.70 6.81
N GLN A 240 -1.82 -24.62 7.20
CA GLN A 240 -1.23 -23.50 7.93
C GLN A 240 -2.14 -23.04 9.07
N GLY A 241 -1.52 -22.59 10.16
CA GLY A 241 -2.21 -22.09 11.34
C GLY A 241 -1.43 -20.98 12.03
N GLY A 242 -2.16 -20.20 12.81
CA GLY A 242 -1.62 -19.09 13.61
C GLY A 242 -2.21 -19.09 15.00
N GLY A 243 -1.47 -18.54 15.95
CA GLY A 243 -1.84 -18.48 17.35
C GLY A 243 -1.46 -17.16 18.00
N SER A 244 -1.66 -17.11 19.32
CA SER A 244 -1.35 -15.94 20.15
C SER A 244 -0.26 -16.22 21.20
N ASN A 245 0.20 -17.48 21.30
CA ASN A 245 1.21 -17.92 22.25
C ASN A 245 2.47 -18.44 21.52
N PRO A 246 3.43 -17.57 21.19
CA PRO A 246 4.67 -18.00 20.53
C PRO A 246 5.55 -18.88 21.42
N ASP A 247 5.40 -18.80 22.75
CA ASP A 247 6.18 -19.60 23.69
C ASP A 247 5.76 -21.07 23.75
N GLY A 248 4.57 -21.40 23.24
CA GLY A 248 4.13 -22.80 23.08
C GLY A 248 4.70 -23.49 21.84
N LEU A 249 5.55 -22.82 21.05
CA LEU A 249 6.10 -23.39 19.82
C LEU A 249 6.99 -24.63 20.06
N PRO A 250 7.89 -24.68 21.07
CA PRO A 250 8.65 -25.89 21.37
C PRO A 250 7.74 -27.10 21.63
N ASP A 251 6.71 -26.91 22.47
CA ASP A 251 5.73 -27.97 22.77
C ASP A 251 4.96 -28.41 21.52
N ALA A 252 4.64 -27.47 20.61
CA ALA A 252 3.97 -27.78 19.35
C ALA A 252 4.85 -28.67 18.43
N LEU A 253 6.15 -28.38 18.34
CA LEU A 253 7.08 -29.16 17.53
C LEU A 253 7.36 -30.53 18.16
N ASP A 254 7.43 -30.62 19.49
CA ASP A 254 7.57 -31.90 20.19
C ASP A 254 6.30 -32.76 20.08
N ALA A 255 5.12 -32.15 20.14
CA ALA A 255 3.87 -32.84 19.86
C ALA A 255 3.83 -33.36 18.41
N ALA A 256 4.37 -32.61 17.45
CA ALA A 256 4.51 -33.08 16.06
C ALA A 256 5.40 -34.34 15.98
N ARG A 257 6.56 -34.31 16.66
CA ARG A 257 7.49 -35.45 16.75
C ARG A 257 6.80 -36.70 17.30
N GLN A 258 6.07 -36.55 18.41
CA GLN A 258 5.31 -37.65 19.03
C GLN A 258 4.20 -38.20 18.13
N LEU A 259 3.44 -37.35 17.45
CA LEU A 259 2.37 -37.76 16.52
C LEU A 259 2.91 -38.53 15.31
N ILE A 260 4.10 -38.15 14.83
CA ILE A 260 4.75 -38.76 13.66
C ILE A 260 5.57 -40.00 14.05
N GLY A 261 5.98 -40.11 15.32
CA GLY A 261 6.77 -41.22 15.85
C GLY A 261 8.28 -41.06 15.64
N VAL A 262 8.79 -39.83 15.76
CA VAL A 262 10.21 -39.48 15.60
C VAL A 262 10.80 -38.81 16.82
#